data_AF-A0A353K3D9-F1
#
_entry.id   AF-A0A353K3D9-F1
#
_cell.length_a   1.000
_cell.length_b   1.000
_cell.length_c   1.000
_cell.angle_alpha   90.00
_cell.angle_beta   90.00
_cell.angle_gamma   90.00
#
_symmetry.space_group_name_H-M   'P 1'
#
loop_
_entity.id
_entity.type
_entity.pdbx_description
1 polymer ?
#
loop_
_entity_poly.entity_id
_entity_poly.type
_entity_poly.pdbx_seq_one_letter_code
_entity_poly.pdbx_strand_id
1 'polypeptide(L)'
;MAVREIFKRGYPSLSKKSKRIDKIDKETLNLMQDLKDTLYSTETGIGLAAPQLGVNKRVIFVDLRDGIAKPMILINPVVAAKFGKVEGEEGC
;
A
#
# COMPACT_ATOMS: atom_id res chain seq x y z
N MET A 1 -8.87 -8.60 9.24
CA MET A 1 -7.64 -9.25 9.77
C MET A 1 -6.99 -8.24 10.71
N ALA A 2 -5.71 -8.35 11.07
CA ALA A 2 -5.17 -7.59 12.21
C ALA A 2 -4.58 -6.24 11.76
N VAL A 3 -4.71 -5.22 12.60
CA VAL A 3 -3.91 -3.99 12.45
C VAL A 3 -2.45 -4.34 12.70
N ARG A 4 -1.56 -3.91 11.80
CA ARG A 4 -0.12 -4.17 11.87
C ARG A 4 0.66 -2.91 12.15
N GLU A 5 1.87 -3.09 12.67
CA GLU A 5 2.81 -1.98 12.84
C GLU A 5 3.22 -1.42 11.47
N ILE A 6 3.17 -0.09 11.34
CA ILE A 6 3.69 0.63 10.17
C ILE A 6 5.13 1.01 10.47
N PHE A 7 6.07 0.42 9.72
CA PHE A 7 7.49 0.70 9.89
C PHE A 7 7.86 2.08 9.36
N LYS A 8 8.73 2.76 10.12
CA LYS A 8 9.26 4.09 9.78
C LYS A 8 10.56 4.00 9.00
N ARG A 9 10.96 5.13 8.41
CA ARG A 9 12.21 5.29 7.65
C ARG A 9 13.40 4.67 8.39
N GLY A 10 14.19 3.87 7.67
CA GLY A 10 15.33 3.12 8.21
C GLY A 10 15.06 1.63 8.36
N TYR A 11 13.80 1.20 8.36
CA TYR A 11 13.49 -0.23 8.43
C TYR A 11 13.85 -0.97 7.12
N PRO A 12 14.49 -2.16 7.18
CA PRO A 12 15.07 -2.80 5.99
C PRO A 12 14.09 -3.14 4.86
N SER A 13 12.80 -3.39 5.15
CA SER A 13 11.83 -3.68 4.10
C SER A 13 11.53 -2.46 3.21
N LEU A 14 11.68 -1.24 3.73
CA LEU A 14 11.37 0.00 3.00
C LEU A 14 12.39 0.31 1.90
N SER A 15 13.61 -0.22 2.00
CA SER A 15 14.67 -0.07 1.00
C SER A 15 14.82 -1.28 0.08
N LYS A 16 14.13 -2.39 0.37
CA LYS A 16 14.19 -3.63 -0.43
C LYS A 16 13.16 -3.61 -1.55
N LYS A 17 13.58 -4.07 -2.74
CA LYS A 17 12.69 -4.21 -3.90
C LYS A 17 11.62 -5.28 -3.64
N SER A 18 10.34 -4.89 -3.74
CA SER A 18 9.22 -5.81 -3.61
C SER A 18 9.11 -6.79 -4.78
N LYS A 19 8.87 -8.06 -4.45
CA LYS A 19 8.70 -9.16 -5.40
C LYS A 19 7.28 -9.18 -5.98
N ARG A 20 7.17 -9.66 -7.22
CA ARG A 20 5.88 -9.90 -7.88
C ARG A 20 5.08 -10.94 -7.09
N ILE A 21 3.76 -10.81 -7.12
CA ILE A 21 2.82 -11.84 -6.67
C ILE A 21 2.43 -12.67 -7.89
N ASP A 22 2.82 -13.93 -7.93
CA ASP A 22 2.56 -14.81 -9.08
C ASP A 22 1.20 -15.53 -8.97
N LYS A 23 0.75 -15.79 -7.73
CA LYS A 23 -0.55 -16.39 -7.42
C LYS A 23 -1.22 -15.63 -6.30
N ILE A 24 -2.52 -15.39 -6.44
CA ILE A 24 -3.35 -14.84 -5.36
C ILE A 24 -3.85 -16.01 -4.54
N ASP A 25 -3.20 -16.24 -3.42
CA ASP A 25 -3.52 -17.26 -2.44
C ASP A 25 -4.09 -16.65 -1.14
N LYS A 26 -4.36 -17.50 -0.15
CA LYS A 26 -4.90 -17.07 1.14
C LYS A 26 -3.96 -16.08 1.85
N GLU A 27 -2.64 -16.26 1.76
CA GLU A 27 -1.67 -15.33 2.36
C GLU A 27 -1.74 -13.95 1.70
N THR A 28 -1.90 -13.93 0.38
CA THR A 28 -2.05 -12.70 -0.39
C THR A 28 -3.34 -11.96 -0.01
N LEU A 29 -4.46 -12.67 0.09
CA LEU A 29 -5.75 -12.10 0.52
C LEU A 29 -5.69 -11.57 1.95
N ASN A 30 -5.02 -12.31 2.83
CA ASN A 30 -4.77 -11.91 4.22
C ASN A 30 -3.95 -10.62 4.29
N LEU A 31 -2.86 -10.51 3.52
CA LEU A 31 -2.04 -9.30 3.45
C LEU A 31 -2.83 -8.09 2.94
N MET A 32 -3.72 -8.28 1.97
CA MET A 32 -4.59 -7.21 1.48
C MET A 32 -5.54 -6.71 2.56
N GLN A 33 -6.11 -7.62 3.33
CA GLN A 33 -6.99 -7.28 4.43
C GLN A 33 -6.21 -6.56 5.55
N ASP A 34 -5.01 -7.01 5.89
CA ASP A 34 -4.12 -6.31 6.84
C ASP A 34 -3.80 -4.90 6.38
N LEU A 35 -3.50 -4.70 5.08
CA LEU A 35 -3.23 -3.37 4.52
C LEU A 35 -4.44 -2.44 4.67
N LYS A 36 -5.63 -2.94 4.38
CA LYS A 36 -6.88 -2.21 4.55
C LYS A 36 -7.11 -1.83 6.02
N ASP A 37 -7.07 -2.81 6.91
CA ASP A 37 -7.36 -2.60 8.33
C ASP A 37 -6.32 -1.67 8.97
N THR A 38 -5.05 -1.80 8.58
CA THR A 38 -3.98 -0.93 9.06
C THR A 38 -4.12 0.48 8.51
N LEU A 39 -4.43 0.67 7.21
CA LEU A 39 -4.67 2.02 6.66
C LEU A 39 -5.82 2.71 7.41
N TYR A 40 -6.92 2.00 7.69
CA TYR A 40 -8.07 2.56 8.41
C TYR A 40 -7.83 2.80 9.89
N SER A 41 -6.82 2.17 10.50
CA SER A 41 -6.39 2.54 11.84
C SER A 41 -5.62 3.88 11.89
N THR A 42 -5.19 4.41 10.74
CA THR A 42 -4.55 5.73 10.67
C THR A 42 -5.58 6.85 10.55
N GLU A 43 -5.28 7.99 11.19
CA GLU A 43 -6.16 9.17 11.15
C GLU A 43 -6.23 9.79 9.75
N THR A 44 -5.08 9.95 9.07
CA THR A 44 -4.97 10.72 7.82
C THR A 44 -4.44 9.93 6.63
N GLY A 45 -4.05 8.67 6.80
CA GLY A 45 -3.43 7.88 5.73
C GLY A 45 -4.40 7.58 4.58
N ILE A 46 -3.97 7.84 3.35
CA ILE A 46 -4.73 7.57 2.11
C ILE A 46 -4.15 6.43 1.26
N GLY A 47 -2.97 5.92 1.61
CA GLY A 47 -2.34 4.80 0.92
C GLY A 47 -1.36 4.05 1.80
N LEU A 48 -1.30 2.73 1.64
CA LEU A 48 -0.38 1.86 2.37
C LEU A 48 0.12 0.73 1.48
N ALA A 49 1.44 0.54 1.45
CA ALA A 49 2.11 -0.51 0.69
C ALA A 49 2.61 -1.64 1.61
N ALA A 50 2.56 -2.89 1.13
CA ALA A 50 3.06 -4.06 1.87
C ALA A 50 4.46 -3.91 2.52
N PRO A 51 5.48 -3.28 1.90
CA PRO A 51 6.78 -3.10 2.56
C PRO A 51 6.70 -2.26 3.84
N GLN A 52 5.72 -1.35 3.98
CA GLN A 52 5.50 -0.60 5.21
C GLN A 52 5.01 -1.49 6.37
N LEU A 53 4.51 -2.69 6.07
CA LEU A 53 4.16 -3.74 7.05
C LEU A 53 5.25 -4.83 7.17
N GLY A 54 6.42 -4.60 6.57
CA GLY A 54 7.55 -5.54 6.59
C GLY A 54 7.51 -6.60 5.50
N VAL A 55 6.56 -6.55 4.57
CA VAL A 55 6.36 -7.58 3.55
C VAL A 55 6.72 -7.05 2.16
N ASN A 56 7.85 -7.52 1.61
CA ASN A 56 8.32 -7.10 0.28
C ASN A 56 7.56 -7.79 -0.88
N LYS A 57 6.27 -7.51 -1.00
CA LYS A 57 5.39 -7.92 -2.11
C LYS A 57 4.80 -6.69 -2.81
N ARG A 58 4.52 -6.81 -4.12
CA ARG A 58 3.96 -5.71 -4.92
C ARG A 58 2.45 -5.63 -4.75
N VAL A 59 2.01 -5.10 -3.61
CA VAL A 59 0.61 -4.80 -3.35
C VAL A 59 0.48 -3.52 -2.54
N ILE A 60 -0.49 -2.70 -2.93
CA ILE A 60 -0.78 -1.39 -2.33
C ILE A 60 -2.30 -1.29 -2.16
N PHE A 61 -2.73 -0.76 -1.02
CA PHE A 61 -4.12 -0.34 -0.79
C PHE A 61 -4.18 1.17 -0.78
N VAL A 62 -5.18 1.75 -1.47
CA VAL A 62 -5.37 3.20 -1.59
C VAL A 62 -6.84 3.52 -1.34
N ASP A 63 -7.09 4.52 -0.50
CA ASP A 63 -8.40 5.10 -0.24
C ASP A 63 -8.21 6.60 -0.02
N LEU A 64 -8.69 7.42 -0.96
CA LEU A 64 -8.51 8.88 -0.89
C LEU A 64 -9.35 9.53 0.21
N ARG A 65 -10.31 8.80 0.80
CA ARG A 65 -11.25 9.31 1.82
C ARG A 65 -12.00 10.58 1.40
N ASP A 66 -12.13 10.82 0.09
CA ASP A 66 -12.79 11.99 -0.49
C ASP A 66 -14.30 11.77 -0.71
N GLY A 67 -14.78 10.55 -0.47
CA GLY A 67 -16.17 10.14 -0.72
C GLY A 67 -16.54 10.01 -2.20
N ILE A 68 -15.58 10.20 -3.10
CA ILE A 68 -15.76 10.20 -4.55
C ILE A 68 -15.10 8.96 -5.14
N ALA A 69 -13.81 8.77 -4.87
CA ALA A 69 -13.05 7.64 -5.36
C ALA A 69 -13.34 6.39 -4.51
N LYS A 70 -13.56 5.26 -5.18
CA LYS A 70 -13.67 3.98 -4.47
C LYS A 70 -12.28 3.51 -4.02
N PRO A 71 -12.18 2.88 -2.84
CA PRO A 71 -10.94 2.26 -2.40
C PRO A 71 -10.46 1.21 -3.39
N MET A 72 -9.15 1.09 -3.58
CA MET A 72 -8.55 0.18 -4.55
C MET A 72 -7.39 -0.62 -3.96
N ILE A 73 -7.31 -1.89 -4.36
CA ILE A 73 -6.14 -2.75 -4.17
C ILE A 73 -5.45 -2.87 -5.52
N LEU A 74 -4.17 -2.53 -5.55
CA LEU A 74 -3.33 -2.61 -6.74
C LEU A 74 -2.32 -3.74 -6.56
N ILE A 75 -2.41 -4.77 -7.39
CA ILE A 75 -1.50 -5.94 -7.38
C ILE A 75 -0.57 -5.86 -8.57
N ASN A 76 0.73 -5.98 -8.32
CA ASN A 76 1.77 -5.87 -9.35
C ASN A 76 1.61 -4.63 -10.25
N PRO A 77 1.28 -3.43 -9.71
CA PRO A 77 1.01 -2.27 -10.55
C PRO A 77 2.22 -1.87 -11.39
N VAL A 78 1.94 -1.36 -12.57
CA VAL A 78 2.92 -0.75 -13.50
C VAL A 78 2.37 0.58 -13.99
N VAL A 79 3.24 1.57 -14.11
CA VAL A 79 2.88 2.85 -14.73
C VAL A 79 3.00 2.67 -16.25
N ALA A 80 1.87 2.61 -16.94
CA ALA A 80 1.82 2.39 -18.39
C ALA A 80 2.17 3.65 -19.21
N ALA A 81 1.75 4.82 -18.71
CA ALA A 81 2.04 6.12 -19.31
C ALA A 81 1.96 7.21 -18.23
N LYS A 82 2.57 8.37 -18.49
CA LYS A 82 2.53 9.56 -17.62
C LYS A 82 2.43 10.82 -18.46
N PHE A 83 1.64 11.79 -18.01
CA PHE A 83 1.45 13.08 -18.68
C PHE A 83 1.25 14.19 -17.65
N GLY A 84 1.74 15.39 -17.97
CA GLY A 84 1.63 16.56 -17.09
C GLY A 84 2.51 16.50 -15.83
N LYS A 85 2.33 17.49 -14.96
CA LYS A 85 2.99 17.61 -13.66
C LYS A 85 2.08 18.38 -12.71
N VAL A 86 1.99 17.94 -11.46
CA VAL A 86 1.33 18.64 -10.36
C VAL A 86 2.32 18.70 -9.20
N GLU A 87 2.34 19.82 -8.48
CA GLU A 87 3.12 19.99 -7.26
C GLU A 87 2.18 19.99 -6.06
N GLY A 88 2.60 19.36 -4.98
CA GLY A 88 1.84 19.25 -3.74
C GLY A 88 2.74 18.76 -2.60
N GLU A 89 2.30 18.98 -1.37
CA GLU A 89 2.96 18.40 -0.19
C GLU A 89 2.59 16.92 -0.06
N GLU A 90 3.61 16.07 0.12
CA GLU A 90 3.45 14.64 0.35
C GLU A 90 3.84 14.29 1.80
N GLY A 91 3.05 13.41 2.41
CA GLY A 91 3.39 12.74 3.67
C GLY A 91 3.70 11.25 3.45
N CYS A 92 4.25 10.60 4.47
CA CYS A 92 4.45 9.14 4.49
C CYS A 92 4.61 8.62 5.92
#